data_AF-A0A2V5TU18-F1
#
_entry.id   AF-A0A2V5TU18-F1
#
_cell.length_a   1.000
_cell.length_b   1.000
_cell.length_c   1.000
_cell.angle_alpha   90.00
_cell.angle_beta   90.00
_cell.angle_gamma   90.00
#
_symmetry.space_group_name_H-M   'P 1'
#
loop_
_entity.id
_entity.type
_entity.pdbx_description
1 polymer ?
#
loop_
_entity_poly.entity_id
_entity_poly.type
_entity_poly.pdbx_seq_one_letter_code
_entity_poly.pdbx_strand_id
1 'polypeptide(L)'
;MHSTHFETFIGAFAALTEPSRMLDGDIILCPPSEDYGYQSTPKNALAFASMGVDGVHYAILKRDGAVRDDSPVVQVSPMDSDDVTVVAESLLGYLADGCGVSDEEMEALFDAERAGKPQLVSFLAEHFHGTHLLEEERTDKLNARYGHLVERKPG
;
A
#
# COMPACT_ATOMS: atom_id res chain seq x y z
N MET A 1 0.02 17.44 15.21
CA MET A 1 0.47 16.75 14.00
C MET A 1 -0.47 15.56 13.86
N HIS A 2 -1.29 15.51 12.82
CA HIS A 2 -2.18 14.37 12.61
C HIS A 2 -1.35 13.20 12.06
N SER A 3 -1.70 11.97 12.44
CA SER A 3 -1.10 10.76 11.86
C SER A 3 -1.45 10.65 10.38
N THR A 4 -0.49 10.22 9.58
CA THR A 4 -0.69 9.93 8.15
C THR A 4 -1.74 8.83 7.95
N HIS A 5 -2.28 8.71 6.73
CA HIS A 5 -3.11 7.56 6.37
C HIS A 5 -2.37 6.26 6.61
N PHE A 6 -1.09 6.19 6.25
CA PHE A 6 -0.29 4.98 6.45
C PHE A 6 -0.10 4.59 7.91
N GLU A 7 0.19 5.54 8.79
CA GLU A 7 0.27 5.27 10.23
C GLU A 7 -1.08 4.83 10.80
N THR A 8 -2.17 5.45 10.35
CA THR A 8 -3.52 5.08 10.79
C THR A 8 -3.88 3.66 10.34
N PHE A 9 -3.58 3.32 9.10
CA PHE A 9 -3.78 1.97 8.54
C PHE A 9 -2.98 0.91 9.31
N ILE A 10 -1.66 1.11 9.48
CA ILE A 10 -0.83 0.16 10.24
C ILE A 10 -1.32 0.05 11.68
N GLY A 11 -1.72 1.17 12.31
CA GLY A 11 -2.29 1.17 13.65
C GLY A 11 -3.57 0.34 13.78
N ALA A 12 -4.48 0.46 12.80
CA ALA A 12 -5.72 -0.31 12.76
C ALA A 12 -5.46 -1.83 12.66
N PHE A 13 -4.48 -2.24 11.85
CA PHE A 13 -4.10 -3.66 11.73
C PHE A 13 -3.27 -4.16 12.92
N ALA A 14 -2.43 -3.32 13.53
CA ALA A 14 -1.68 -3.66 14.74
C ALA A 14 -2.59 -3.98 15.94
N ALA A 15 -3.82 -3.44 15.95
CA ALA A 15 -4.81 -3.69 16.99
C ALA A 15 -5.50 -5.06 16.88
N LEU A 16 -5.31 -5.80 15.76
CA LEU A 16 -5.89 -7.12 15.56
C LEU A 16 -5.11 -8.20 16.33
N THR A 17 -5.84 -9.17 16.88
CA THR A 17 -5.25 -10.26 17.68
C THR A 17 -4.74 -11.44 16.86
N GLU A 18 -5.14 -11.53 15.60
CA GLU A 18 -4.74 -12.62 14.69
C GLU A 18 -4.24 -12.04 13.35
N PRO A 19 -3.26 -12.71 12.70
CA PRO A 19 -2.82 -12.33 11.35
C PRO A 19 -4.00 -12.36 10.38
N SER A 20 -4.39 -11.19 9.88
CA SER A 20 -5.51 -11.05 8.97
C SER A 20 -5.03 -11.15 7.52
N ARG A 21 -5.54 -12.14 6.78
CA ARG A 21 -5.51 -12.11 5.31
C ARG A 21 -6.56 -11.12 4.83
N MET A 22 -6.14 -10.02 4.25
CA MET A 22 -6.96 -8.86 3.87
C MET A 22 -6.53 -8.37 2.50
N LEU A 23 -7.21 -7.38 1.92
CA LEU A 23 -6.86 -6.88 0.59
C LEU A 23 -6.84 -7.99 -0.46
N ASP A 24 -7.94 -8.73 -0.61
CA ASP A 24 -8.04 -9.88 -1.52
C ASP A 24 -7.14 -11.10 -1.14
N GLY A 25 -6.89 -11.27 0.16
CA GLY A 25 -6.20 -12.45 0.70
C GLY A 25 -4.71 -12.24 1.02
N ASP A 26 -4.20 -11.04 0.79
CA ASP A 26 -2.86 -10.60 1.15
C ASP A 26 -2.60 -10.64 2.66
N ILE A 27 -1.36 -10.93 3.02
CA ILE A 27 -0.86 -10.91 4.38
C ILE A 27 -0.40 -9.49 4.71
N ILE A 28 -1.08 -8.82 5.63
CA ILE A 28 -0.64 -7.51 6.13
C ILE A 28 0.60 -7.68 6.99
N LEU A 29 1.65 -6.92 6.67
CA LEU A 29 2.92 -6.90 7.39
C LEU A 29 2.83 -5.84 8.49
N CYS A 30 2.67 -6.29 9.72
CA CYS A 30 2.60 -5.41 10.89
C CYS A 30 3.60 -5.90 11.97
N PRO A 31 4.71 -5.17 12.22
CA PRO A 31 5.09 -3.90 11.60
C PRO A 31 5.46 -4.03 10.11
N PRO A 32 5.35 -2.94 9.33
CA PRO A 32 5.85 -2.91 7.95
C PRO A 32 7.38 -3.05 7.92
N SER A 33 7.93 -3.53 6.80
CA SER A 33 9.35 -3.88 6.68
C SER A 33 10.11 -2.97 5.70
N GLU A 34 11.26 -2.44 6.14
CA GLU A 34 12.23 -1.75 5.26
C GLU A 34 13.09 -2.72 4.44
N ASP A 35 13.21 -3.97 4.90
CA ASP A 35 14.02 -5.00 4.24
C ASP A 35 13.22 -6.30 4.14
N TYR A 36 12.34 -6.34 3.15
CA TYR A 36 11.52 -7.52 2.85
C TYR A 36 12.33 -8.66 2.19
N GLY A 37 13.65 -8.49 2.01
CA GLY A 37 14.57 -9.52 1.54
C GLY A 37 14.68 -9.67 0.02
N TYR A 38 13.94 -8.90 -0.76
CA TYR A 38 14.02 -8.91 -2.22
C TYR A 38 14.86 -7.75 -2.75
N GLN A 39 15.66 -8.04 -3.79
CA GLN A 39 16.52 -7.05 -4.44
C GLN A 39 15.70 -6.00 -5.21
N SER A 40 14.54 -6.40 -5.73
CA SER A 40 13.59 -5.52 -6.42
C SER A 40 12.86 -4.56 -5.48
N THR A 41 12.80 -4.85 -4.16
CA THR A 41 12.20 -3.91 -3.21
C THR A 41 13.00 -2.61 -3.18
N PRO A 42 12.37 -1.45 -3.47
CA PRO A 42 13.09 -0.17 -3.50
C PRO A 42 13.70 0.16 -2.14
N LYS A 43 14.89 0.79 -2.13
CA LYS A 43 15.60 1.22 -0.92
C LYS A 43 14.78 2.20 -0.08
N ASN A 44 14.01 3.05 -0.76
CA ASN A 44 13.18 4.04 -0.13
C ASN A 44 11.77 3.51 0.15
N ALA A 45 11.51 2.21 0.20
CA ALA A 45 10.17 1.68 0.43
C ALA A 45 9.97 1.07 1.83
N LEU A 46 8.70 0.95 2.24
CA LEU A 46 8.24 0.14 3.37
C LEU A 46 7.21 -0.87 2.86
N ALA A 47 7.55 -2.15 2.87
CA ALA A 47 6.63 -3.23 2.52
C ALA A 47 5.56 -3.38 3.62
N PHE A 48 4.29 -3.40 3.23
CA PHE A 48 3.17 -3.45 4.18
C PHE A 48 2.14 -4.54 3.90
N ALA A 49 2.16 -5.15 2.71
CA ALA A 49 1.29 -6.29 2.38
C ALA A 49 2.03 -7.25 1.45
N SER A 50 1.71 -8.54 1.53
CA SER A 50 2.32 -9.59 0.72
C SER A 50 1.26 -10.52 0.17
N MET A 51 1.33 -10.84 -1.13
CA MET A 51 0.41 -11.81 -1.74
C MET A 51 0.70 -13.26 -1.27
N GLY A 52 1.82 -13.47 -0.55
CA GLY A 52 2.21 -14.78 -0.02
C GLY A 52 2.73 -15.77 -1.07
N VAL A 53 2.93 -15.31 -2.31
CA VAL A 53 3.42 -16.12 -3.44
C VAL A 53 4.55 -15.37 -4.15
N ASP A 54 5.63 -16.09 -4.47
CA ASP A 54 6.79 -15.64 -5.28
C ASP A 54 7.44 -14.31 -4.88
N GLY A 55 7.22 -13.88 -3.64
CA GLY A 55 7.75 -12.63 -3.13
C GLY A 55 7.00 -11.38 -3.59
N VAL A 56 5.85 -11.52 -4.25
CA VAL A 56 5.05 -10.36 -4.68
C VAL A 56 4.47 -9.64 -3.46
N HIS A 57 4.69 -8.33 -3.38
CA HIS A 57 4.30 -7.54 -2.22
C HIS A 57 3.97 -6.09 -2.62
N TYR A 58 3.23 -5.42 -1.74
CA TYR A 58 2.97 -3.98 -1.83
C TYR A 58 3.84 -3.23 -0.83
N ALA A 59 4.33 -2.09 -1.27
CA ALA A 59 5.16 -1.20 -0.48
C ALA A 59 4.78 0.26 -0.71
N ILE A 60 5.00 1.10 0.31
CA ILE A 60 4.82 2.56 0.19
C ILE A 60 6.18 3.24 0.10
N LEU A 61 6.34 4.19 -0.82
CA LEU A 61 7.59 4.92 -1.02
C LEU A 61 7.75 6.04 0.01
N LYS A 62 8.93 6.12 0.62
CA LYS A 62 9.37 7.22 1.47
C LYS A 62 9.84 8.38 0.58
N ARG A 63 9.47 9.59 0.97
CA ARG A 63 9.96 10.85 0.40
C ARG A 63 10.77 11.57 1.47
N ASP A 64 12.02 11.89 1.14
CA ASP A 64 12.97 12.49 2.09
C ASP A 64 13.13 11.66 3.38
N GLY A 65 13.07 10.33 3.25
CA GLY A 65 13.23 9.39 4.36
C GLY A 65 11.98 9.13 5.20
N ALA A 66 10.82 9.74 4.90
CA ALA A 66 9.57 9.53 5.63
C ALA A 66 8.40 9.17 4.71
N VAL A 67 7.43 8.41 5.23
CA VAL A 67 6.14 8.21 4.56
C VAL A 67 5.27 9.44 4.78
N ARG A 68 4.58 9.87 3.73
CA ARG A 68 3.68 11.04 3.72
C ARG A 68 2.35 10.64 3.09
N ASP A 69 1.31 11.43 3.25
CA ASP A 69 0.01 11.13 2.61
C ASP A 69 0.07 11.20 1.08
N ASP A 70 1.07 11.90 0.52
CA ASP A 70 1.38 11.95 -0.90
C ASP A 70 2.50 10.98 -1.33
N SER A 71 2.74 9.92 -0.54
CA SER A 71 3.67 8.84 -0.86
C SER A 71 3.02 7.77 -1.76
N PRO A 72 3.59 7.49 -2.95
CA PRO A 72 3.05 6.46 -3.84
C PRO A 72 3.13 5.06 -3.25
N VAL A 73 2.15 4.23 -3.64
CA VAL A 73 2.16 2.78 -3.38
C VAL A 73 2.66 2.07 -4.64
N VAL A 74 3.55 1.10 -4.45
CA VAL A 74 4.08 0.24 -5.50
C VAL A 74 3.73 -1.22 -5.23
N GLN A 75 3.50 -1.97 -6.29
CA GLN A 75 3.63 -3.42 -6.29
C GLN A 75 5.05 -3.77 -6.70
N VAL A 76 5.67 -4.70 -5.99
CA VAL A 76 6.97 -5.28 -6.33
C VAL A 76 6.73 -6.72 -6.72
N SER A 77 7.17 -7.09 -7.93
CA SER A 77 7.09 -8.45 -8.46
C SER A 77 8.49 -8.92 -8.87
N PRO A 78 9.22 -9.60 -7.96
CA PRO A 78 10.64 -9.93 -8.19
C PRO A 78 10.93 -10.80 -9.42
N MET A 79 9.90 -11.50 -9.94
CA MET A 79 10.01 -12.42 -11.06
C MET A 79 9.64 -11.78 -12.41
N ASP A 80 9.10 -10.56 -12.41
CA ASP A 80 8.65 -9.86 -13.63
C ASP A 80 9.76 -9.01 -14.27
N SER A 81 9.61 -8.70 -15.57
CA SER A 81 10.53 -7.81 -16.28
C SER A 81 10.50 -6.38 -15.72
N ASP A 82 9.31 -5.92 -15.34
CA ASP A 82 9.07 -4.69 -14.60
C ASP A 82 8.86 -5.05 -13.13
N ASP A 83 9.97 -5.17 -12.42
CA ASP A 83 10.00 -5.70 -11.06
C ASP A 83 9.36 -4.77 -10.01
N VAL A 84 9.04 -3.53 -10.39
CA VAL A 84 8.36 -2.53 -9.57
C VAL A 84 7.38 -1.70 -10.41
N THR A 85 6.12 -1.69 -10.02
CA THR A 85 5.02 -0.96 -10.67
C THR A 85 4.35 -0.01 -9.68
N VAL A 86 4.21 1.28 -10.04
CA VAL A 86 3.42 2.23 -9.24
C VAL A 86 1.94 1.92 -9.42
N VAL A 87 1.26 1.59 -8.32
CA VAL A 87 -0.15 1.18 -8.32
C VAL A 87 -1.07 2.20 -7.65
N ALA A 88 -0.56 3.23 -6.99
CA ALA A 88 -1.35 4.39 -6.56
C ALA A 88 -0.44 5.57 -6.22
N GLU A 89 -1.01 6.79 -6.22
CA GLU A 89 -0.28 7.99 -5.82
C GLU A 89 -0.24 8.25 -4.31
N SER A 90 -1.11 7.57 -3.55
CA SER A 90 -1.20 7.65 -2.09
C SER A 90 -1.77 6.34 -1.53
N LEU A 91 -1.63 6.12 -0.21
CA LEU A 91 -2.35 5.00 0.44
C LEU A 91 -3.87 5.20 0.37
N LEU A 92 -4.35 6.44 0.54
CA LEU A 92 -5.76 6.76 0.44
C LEU A 92 -6.32 6.31 -0.92
N GLY A 93 -5.67 6.72 -2.01
CA GLY A 93 -6.06 6.35 -3.37
C GLY A 93 -5.93 4.85 -3.64
N TYR A 94 -4.88 4.19 -3.11
CA TYR A 94 -4.75 2.73 -3.21
C TYR A 94 -5.95 1.99 -2.62
N LEU A 95 -6.38 2.39 -1.42
CA LEU A 95 -7.51 1.77 -0.73
C LEU A 95 -8.84 2.17 -1.38
N ALA A 96 -9.01 3.43 -1.79
CA ALA A 96 -10.22 3.90 -2.47
C ALA A 96 -10.43 3.16 -3.81
N ASP A 97 -9.40 3.11 -4.64
CA ASP A 97 -9.43 2.37 -5.92
C ASP A 97 -9.67 0.88 -5.71
N GLY A 98 -8.98 0.27 -4.74
CA GLY A 98 -9.16 -1.15 -4.41
C GLY A 98 -10.54 -1.48 -3.87
N CYS A 99 -11.20 -0.55 -3.18
CA CYS A 99 -12.57 -0.72 -2.69
C CYS A 99 -13.66 -0.24 -3.66
N GLY A 100 -13.27 0.39 -4.79
CA GLY A 100 -14.22 0.97 -5.74
C GLY A 100 -15.04 2.13 -5.18
N VAL A 101 -14.46 2.93 -4.27
CA VAL A 101 -15.09 4.10 -3.65
C VAL A 101 -14.32 5.39 -3.96
N SER A 102 -14.91 6.54 -3.66
CA SER A 102 -14.23 7.83 -3.81
C SER A 102 -13.18 8.07 -2.72
N ASP A 103 -12.20 8.95 -3.00
CA ASP A 103 -11.23 9.41 -2.02
C ASP A 103 -11.92 10.07 -0.82
N GLU A 104 -13.01 10.82 -1.04
CA GLU A 104 -13.78 11.44 0.05
C GLU A 104 -14.44 10.42 0.98
N GLU A 105 -14.98 9.33 0.43
CA GLU A 105 -15.56 8.24 1.23
C GLU A 105 -14.49 7.50 2.03
N MET A 106 -13.33 7.23 1.41
CA MET A 106 -12.21 6.61 2.12
C MET A 106 -11.65 7.54 3.21
N GLU A 107 -11.55 8.85 2.96
CA GLU A 107 -11.10 9.81 3.97
C GLU A 107 -12.05 9.83 5.17
N ALA A 108 -13.36 9.76 4.94
CA ALA A 108 -14.34 9.70 6.01
C ALA A 108 -14.16 8.46 6.92
N LEU A 109 -13.75 7.32 6.35
CA LEU A 109 -13.39 6.12 7.12
C LEU A 109 -12.12 6.36 7.96
N PHE A 110 -11.10 6.99 7.40
CA PHE A 110 -9.89 7.35 8.14
C PHE A 110 -10.19 8.33 9.28
N ASP A 111 -11.04 9.32 9.06
CA ASP A 111 -11.48 10.25 10.10
C ASP A 111 -12.26 9.55 11.22
N ALA A 112 -13.12 8.58 10.88
CA ALA A 112 -13.80 7.75 11.86
C ALA A 112 -12.81 6.90 12.68
N GLU A 113 -11.84 6.26 12.02
CA GLU A 113 -10.79 5.45 12.65
C GLU A 113 -9.98 6.30 13.64
N ARG A 114 -9.50 7.48 13.22
CA ARG A 114 -8.77 8.44 14.06
C ARG A 114 -9.60 8.97 15.22
N ALA A 115 -10.93 9.06 15.07
CA ALA A 115 -11.86 9.44 16.13
C ALA A 115 -12.17 8.29 17.11
N GLY A 116 -11.50 7.14 16.99
CA GLY A 116 -11.70 5.97 17.84
C GLY A 116 -12.97 5.18 17.53
N LYS A 117 -13.47 5.28 16.29
CA LYS A 117 -14.60 4.49 15.78
C LYS A 117 -14.05 3.48 14.76
N PRO A 118 -13.55 2.32 15.21
CA PRO A 118 -12.86 1.39 14.32
C PRO A 118 -13.83 0.83 13.28
N GLN A 119 -13.57 1.14 12.02
CA GLN A 119 -14.40 0.75 10.86
C GLN A 119 -13.55 0.37 9.65
N LEU A 120 -12.29 0.83 9.60
CA LEU A 120 -11.42 0.67 8.44
C LEU A 120 -11.19 -0.80 8.10
N VAL A 121 -10.74 -1.61 9.07
CA VAL A 121 -10.43 -3.03 8.83
C VAL A 121 -11.65 -3.80 8.32
N SER A 122 -12.82 -3.63 8.96
CA SER A 122 -14.05 -4.32 8.54
C SER A 122 -14.49 -3.89 7.15
N PHE A 123 -14.36 -2.61 6.82
CA PHE A 123 -14.70 -2.09 5.50
C PHE A 123 -13.77 -2.67 4.42
N LEU A 124 -12.46 -2.65 4.66
CA LEU A 124 -11.47 -3.22 3.73
C LEU A 124 -11.69 -4.72 3.52
N ALA A 125 -12.08 -5.45 4.56
CA ALA A 125 -12.38 -6.88 4.48
C ALA A 125 -13.57 -7.20 3.56
N GLU A 126 -14.57 -6.32 3.52
CA GLU A 126 -15.79 -6.51 2.75
C GLU A 126 -15.67 -6.00 1.31
N HIS A 127 -14.92 -4.92 1.10
CA HIS A 127 -14.98 -4.15 -0.15
C HIS A 127 -13.71 -4.22 -1.00
N PHE A 128 -12.55 -4.57 -0.44
CA PHE A 128 -11.30 -4.49 -1.20
C PHE A 128 -11.14 -5.63 -2.21
N HIS A 129 -11.03 -5.26 -3.50
CA HIS A 129 -10.77 -6.13 -4.63
C HIS A 129 -9.67 -5.52 -5.53
N GLY A 130 -8.46 -6.09 -5.46
CA GLY A 130 -7.26 -5.51 -6.09
C GLY A 130 -7.18 -5.65 -7.61
N THR A 131 -8.14 -6.30 -8.28
CA THR A 131 -8.06 -6.67 -9.71
C THR A 131 -7.85 -5.50 -10.66
N HIS A 132 -8.37 -4.31 -10.34
CA HIS A 132 -8.26 -3.13 -11.20
C HIS A 132 -6.98 -2.30 -10.98
N LEU A 133 -6.24 -2.57 -9.90
CA LEU A 133 -5.05 -1.78 -9.56
C LEU A 133 -3.91 -1.95 -10.57
N LEU A 134 -3.90 -3.07 -11.30
CA LEU A 134 -2.85 -3.46 -12.25
C LEU A 134 -3.26 -3.27 -13.72
N GLU A 135 -4.35 -2.55 -14.00
CA GLU A 135 -4.72 -2.22 -15.38
C GLU A 135 -3.56 -1.46 -16.06
N GLU A 136 -3.14 -1.94 -17.23
CA GLU A 136 -1.93 -1.47 -17.94
C GLU A 136 -1.95 0.03 -18.20
N GLU A 137 -3.05 0.56 -18.76
CA GLU A 137 -3.17 1.99 -19.06
C GLU A 137 -3.05 2.87 -17.79
N ARG A 138 -3.57 2.38 -16.66
CA ARG A 138 -3.52 3.09 -15.38
C ARG A 138 -2.11 3.07 -14.82
N THR A 139 -1.49 1.89 -14.77
CA THR A 139 -0.13 1.72 -14.25
C THR A 139 0.91 2.43 -15.11
N ASP A 140 0.75 2.49 -16.43
CA ASP A 140 1.60 3.29 -17.33
C ASP A 140 1.57 4.79 -16.99
N LYS A 141 0.38 5.35 -16.78
CA LYS A 141 0.22 6.76 -16.39
C LYS A 141 0.87 7.03 -15.03
N LEU A 142 0.68 6.13 -14.07
CA LEU A 142 1.28 6.24 -12.73
C LEU A 142 2.80 6.11 -12.77
N ASN A 143 3.33 5.14 -13.52
CA ASN A 143 4.77 4.93 -13.71
C ASN A 143 5.41 6.13 -14.41
N ALA A 144 4.78 6.67 -15.45
CA ALA A 144 5.26 7.88 -16.13
C ALA A 144 5.35 9.08 -15.18
N ARG A 145 4.41 9.19 -14.23
CA ARG A 145 4.35 10.31 -13.27
C ARG A 145 5.25 10.12 -12.06
N TYR A 146 5.32 8.92 -11.48
CA TYR A 146 5.91 8.66 -10.16
C TYR A 146 7.05 7.64 -10.18
N GLY A 147 7.28 6.92 -11.28
CA GLY A 147 8.32 5.90 -11.37
C GLY A 147 9.73 6.43 -11.11
N HIS A 148 9.97 7.72 -11.38
CA HIS A 148 11.23 8.39 -11.07
C HIS A 148 11.53 8.50 -9.55
N LEU A 149 10.55 8.27 -8.68
CA LEU A 149 10.71 8.26 -7.23
C LEU A 149 11.21 6.92 -6.68
N VAL A 150 11.29 5.87 -7.51
CA VAL A 150 11.74 4.54 -7.10
C VAL A 150 13.26 4.50 -6.99
N GLU A 151 13.79 4.33 -5.78
CA GLU A 151 15.24 4.21 -5.56
C GLU A 151 15.68 2.74 -5.52
N ARG A 152 16.31 2.27 -6.60
CA ARG A 152 16.73 0.86 -6.71
C ARG A 152 17.97 0.52 -5.87
N LYS A 153 18.04 -0.72 -5.37
CA LYS A 153 19.23 -1.32 -4.76
C LYS A 153 20.36 -1.44 -5.81
N PRO A 154 21.65 -1.21 -5.43
CA PRO A 154 22.75 -1.45 -6.36
C PRO A 154 22.81 -2.95 -6.66
N GLY A 155 22.98 -3.29 -7.93
CA GLY A 155 23.22 -4.67 -8.39
C GLY A 155 24.61 -5.16 -8.07
#